data_AF-A0A7L1FTF8-F1
#
_entry.id   AF-A0A7L1FTF8-F1
#
_cell.length_a   1.000
_cell.length_b   1.000
_cell.length_c   1.000
_cell.angle_alpha   90.00
_cell.angle_beta   90.00
_cell.angle_gamma   90.00
#
_symmetry.space_group_name_H-M   'P 1'
#
loop_
_entity.id
_entity.type
_entity.pdbx_description
1 polymer ?
#
loop_
_entity_poly.entity_id
_entity_poly.type
_entity_poly.pdbx_seq_one_letter_code
_entity_poly.pdbx_strand_id
1 'polypeptide(L)'
;LSAPGGVSLVVPQPNINATVAQNILLSVEYSCRGVATIEWKHVSSWGTTSIVEWRSDNYVNISTVYKDRVTTFENGSIQLRNVGMRDAGYYFVTVMDQHGTNAYGTIIVNVYEIIYEDLHFVAVLFAFLAAVSAILICFMWLCNKSLHLFQKKTTHKLTASTTEEIELETIEC
;
A
#
# COMPACT_ATOMS: atom_id res chain seq x y z
N LEU A 1 -21.41 -37.63 10.10
CA LEU A 1 -21.03 -38.97 9.60
C LEU A 1 -19.78 -38.78 8.74
N SER A 2 -18.60 -39.03 9.32
CA SER A 2 -17.32 -38.97 8.60
C SER A 2 -17.09 -40.31 7.92
N ALA A 3 -16.78 -40.31 6.62
CA ALA A 3 -16.57 -41.53 5.85
C ALA A 3 -15.37 -42.33 6.40
N PRO A 4 -15.47 -43.67 6.48
CA PRO A 4 -14.38 -44.50 6.97
C PRO A 4 -13.31 -44.65 5.87
N GLY A 5 -12.18 -43.94 6.02
CA GLY A 5 -10.92 -44.28 5.35
C GLY A 5 -10.56 -43.52 4.08
N GLY A 6 -10.73 -42.19 4.05
CA GLY A 6 -10.25 -41.34 2.96
C GLY A 6 -9.41 -40.17 3.44
N VAL A 7 -8.68 -39.53 2.52
CA VAL A 7 -8.04 -38.23 2.75
C VAL A 7 -9.14 -37.20 3.00
N SER A 8 -8.97 -36.36 4.01
CA SER A 8 -9.82 -35.18 4.24
C SER A 8 -8.98 -33.93 4.26
N LEU A 9 -9.57 -32.82 3.84
CA LEU A 9 -8.93 -31.52 3.75
C LEU A 9 -9.93 -30.44 4.13
N VAL A 10 -9.52 -29.54 5.01
CA VAL A 10 -10.27 -28.38 5.45
C VAL A 10 -9.51 -27.12 5.04
N VAL A 11 -10.23 -26.15 4.49
CA VAL A 11 -9.72 -24.83 4.12
C VAL A 11 -10.43 -23.79 4.98
N PRO A 12 -9.86 -23.36 6.12
CA PRO A 12 -10.52 -22.45 7.04
C PRO A 12 -10.78 -21.06 6.45
N GLN A 13 -9.87 -20.58 5.60
CA GLN A 13 -9.91 -19.24 5.00
C GLN A 13 -9.78 -19.36 3.47
N PRO A 14 -10.90 -19.49 2.74
CA PRO A 14 -10.88 -19.65 1.28
C PRO A 14 -10.65 -18.32 0.54
N ASN A 15 -10.63 -17.18 1.24
CA ASN A 15 -10.38 -15.87 0.66
C ASN A 15 -9.40 -15.07 1.52
N ILE A 16 -8.33 -14.58 0.92
CA ILE A 16 -7.29 -13.81 1.58
C ILE A 16 -7.11 -12.50 0.84
N ASN A 17 -7.17 -11.40 1.59
CA ASN A 17 -6.79 -10.08 1.11
C ASN A 17 -5.41 -9.74 1.65
N ALA A 18 -4.51 -9.37 0.75
CA ALA A 18 -3.12 -9.06 1.06
C ALA A 18 -2.74 -7.72 0.44
N THR A 19 -1.75 -7.05 1.01
CA THR A 19 -1.11 -5.91 0.37
C THR A 19 0.25 -6.29 -0.20
N VAL A 20 0.74 -5.53 -1.19
CA VAL A 20 2.09 -5.72 -1.72
C VAL A 20 3.12 -5.72 -0.57
N ALA A 21 4.14 -6.58 -0.70
CA ALA A 21 5.19 -6.89 0.27
C ALA A 21 4.75 -7.63 1.55
N GLN A 22 3.46 -7.93 1.73
CA GLN A 22 3.00 -8.72 2.87
C GLN A 22 3.40 -10.19 2.76
N ASN A 23 3.48 -10.87 3.89
CA ASN A 23 3.57 -12.34 3.95
C ASN A 23 2.18 -12.90 4.28
N ILE A 24 1.71 -13.89 3.52
CA ILE A 24 0.40 -14.52 3.72
C ILE A 24 0.54 -15.99 4.05
N LEU A 25 -0.42 -16.51 4.82
CA LEU A 25 -0.54 -17.93 5.14
C LEU A 25 -1.73 -18.52 4.37
N LEU A 26 -1.45 -19.44 3.46
CA LEU A 26 -2.43 -20.27 2.79
C LEU A 26 -2.73 -21.46 3.70
N SER A 27 -3.67 -21.25 4.63
CA SER A 27 -3.95 -22.18 5.71
C SER A 27 -4.88 -23.31 5.26
N VAL A 28 -4.46 -24.54 5.52
CA VAL A 28 -5.27 -25.75 5.37
C VAL A 28 -4.94 -26.74 6.48
N GLU A 29 -5.82 -27.71 6.69
CA GLU A 29 -5.61 -28.84 7.59
C GLU A 29 -6.08 -30.11 6.91
N TYR A 30 -5.19 -31.08 6.76
CA TYR A 30 -5.52 -32.39 6.18
C TYR A 30 -5.42 -33.51 7.21
N SER A 31 -6.15 -34.59 6.96
CA SER A 31 -5.99 -35.85 7.68
C SER A 31 -5.88 -37.01 6.69
N CYS A 32 -4.85 -37.84 6.90
CA CYS A 32 -4.52 -39.01 6.09
C CYS A 32 -4.01 -40.13 7.02
N ARG A 33 -4.36 -41.40 6.76
CA ARG A 33 -3.91 -42.56 7.56
C ARG A 33 -2.51 -43.07 7.19
N GLY A 34 -1.80 -42.42 6.27
CA GLY A 34 -0.48 -42.83 5.80
C GLY A 34 0.32 -41.65 5.27
N VAL A 35 1.27 -41.93 4.37
CA VAL A 35 2.06 -40.88 3.72
C VAL A 35 1.18 -40.11 2.75
N ALA A 36 0.96 -38.83 3.05
CA ALA A 36 0.33 -37.89 2.15
C ALA A 36 1.36 -37.24 1.24
N THR A 37 0.99 -37.07 -0.03
CA THR A 37 1.63 -36.15 -0.98
C THR A 37 0.77 -34.89 -1.09
N ILE A 38 1.37 -33.72 -0.89
CA ILE A 38 0.73 -32.41 -0.93
C ILE A 38 1.31 -31.64 -2.11
N GLU A 39 0.45 -31.09 -2.95
CA GLU A 39 0.83 -30.26 -4.09
C GLU A 39 0.09 -28.93 -4.03
N TRP A 40 0.81 -27.82 -4.23
CA TRP A 40 0.23 -26.50 -4.40
C TRP A 40 0.48 -25.96 -5.81
N LYS A 41 -0.57 -25.41 -6.43
CA LYS A 41 -0.55 -24.76 -7.74
C LYS A 41 -1.15 -23.36 -7.67
N HIS A 42 -0.53 -22.42 -8.36
CA HIS A 42 -1.06 -21.07 -8.57
C HIS A 42 -1.64 -20.96 -9.98
N VAL A 43 -2.88 -20.48 -10.07
CA VAL A 43 -3.59 -20.22 -11.32
C VAL A 43 -3.92 -18.74 -11.39
N SER A 44 -3.40 -18.09 -12.43
CA SER A 44 -3.59 -16.67 -12.70
C SER A 44 -3.94 -16.44 -14.17
N SER A 45 -4.16 -15.18 -14.54
CA SER A 45 -4.35 -14.78 -15.95
C SER A 45 -3.14 -15.10 -16.83
N TRP A 46 -1.95 -15.26 -16.24
CA TRP A 46 -0.71 -15.62 -16.96
C TRP A 46 -0.50 -17.14 -17.11
N GLY A 47 -1.39 -17.95 -16.52
CA GLY A 47 -1.35 -19.41 -16.61
C GLY A 47 -1.24 -20.09 -15.25
N THR A 48 -0.97 -21.40 -15.30
CA THR A 48 -0.86 -22.28 -14.14
C THR A 48 0.60 -22.60 -13.86
N THR A 49 1.03 -22.41 -12.61
CA THR A 49 2.39 -22.72 -12.15
C THR A 49 2.35 -23.62 -10.92
N SER A 50 3.21 -24.64 -10.89
CA SER A 50 3.43 -25.43 -9.67
C SER A 50 4.24 -24.60 -8.68
N ILE A 51 3.81 -24.55 -7.43
CA ILE A 51 4.50 -23.83 -6.36
C ILE A 51 5.45 -24.78 -5.66
N VAL A 52 4.88 -25.85 -5.09
CA VAL A 52 5.62 -26.82 -4.29
C VAL A 52 4.86 -28.14 -4.27
N GLU A 53 5.62 -29.23 -4.27
CA GLU A 53 5.16 -30.58 -3.97
C GLU A 53 6.00 -31.13 -2.83
N TRP A 54 5.37 -31.74 -1.84
CA TRP A 54 6.09 -32.46 -0.81
C TRP A 54 5.34 -33.67 -0.31
N ARG A 55 6.08 -34.54 0.37
CA ARG A 55 5.53 -35.70 1.05
C ARG A 55 5.81 -35.59 2.53
N SER A 56 4.88 -36.11 3.32
CA SER A 56 5.02 -36.19 4.78
C SER A 56 6.18 -37.08 5.25
N ASP A 57 6.87 -37.80 4.35
CA ASP A 57 8.03 -38.67 4.64
C ASP A 57 9.41 -38.02 4.36
N ASN A 58 9.47 -36.68 4.22
CA ASN A 58 10.67 -35.82 4.05
C ASN A 58 11.14 -35.52 2.61
N TYR A 59 10.33 -35.78 1.59
CA TYR A 59 10.59 -35.23 0.24
C TYR A 59 9.96 -33.84 0.08
N VAL A 60 10.70 -32.85 -0.43
CA VAL A 60 10.20 -31.50 -0.74
C VAL A 60 10.79 -31.02 -2.06
N ASN A 61 9.94 -30.53 -2.96
CA ASN A 61 10.31 -29.96 -4.24
C ASN A 61 9.58 -28.63 -4.47
N ILE A 62 10.31 -27.52 -4.30
CA ILE A 62 9.79 -26.17 -4.52
C ILE A 62 10.24 -25.70 -5.90
N SER A 63 9.34 -25.14 -6.69
CA SER A 63 9.69 -24.62 -8.02
C SER A 63 10.60 -23.40 -7.91
N THR A 64 11.44 -23.19 -8.94
CA THR A 64 12.49 -22.16 -8.93
C THR A 64 11.96 -20.76 -8.68
N VAL A 65 10.76 -20.43 -9.19
CA VAL A 65 10.10 -19.12 -9.02
C VAL A 65 9.72 -18.85 -7.55
N TYR A 66 9.48 -19.90 -6.77
CA TYR A 66 8.96 -19.80 -5.40
C TYR A 66 9.98 -20.19 -4.32
N LYS A 67 11.17 -20.67 -4.71
CA LYS A 67 12.19 -21.25 -3.81
C LYS A 67 12.53 -20.41 -2.58
N ASP A 68 12.66 -19.10 -2.75
CA ASP A 68 13.04 -18.18 -1.66
C ASP A 68 11.83 -17.49 -1.00
N ARG A 69 10.62 -17.80 -1.48
CA ARG A 69 9.38 -17.12 -1.10
C ARG A 69 8.41 -18.03 -0.35
N VAL A 70 8.56 -19.34 -0.46
CA VAL A 70 7.60 -20.31 0.09
C VAL A 70 8.21 -21.08 1.26
N THR A 71 7.41 -21.26 2.31
CA THR A 71 7.70 -22.15 3.43
C THR A 71 6.53 -23.10 3.61
N THR A 72 6.80 -24.40 3.73
CA THR A 72 5.77 -25.44 3.93
C THR A 72 5.56 -25.72 5.41
N PHE A 73 4.36 -26.21 5.75
CA PHE A 73 4.01 -26.66 7.10
C PHE A 73 3.46 -28.08 7.06
N GLU A 74 3.65 -28.83 8.15
CA GLU A 74 3.25 -30.24 8.24
C GLU A 74 1.76 -30.47 8.01
N ASN A 75 0.92 -29.50 8.35
CA ASN A 75 -0.54 -29.56 8.16
C ASN A 75 -1.01 -29.35 6.71
N GLY A 76 -0.09 -29.21 5.75
CA GLY A 76 -0.43 -28.95 4.35
C GLY A 76 -0.42 -27.47 3.96
N SER A 77 -0.28 -26.56 4.92
CA SER A 77 -0.28 -25.12 4.66
C SER A 77 1.03 -24.66 4.03
N ILE A 78 0.98 -23.51 3.35
CA ILE A 78 2.18 -22.80 2.91
C ILE A 78 2.13 -21.33 3.31
N GLN A 79 3.28 -20.75 3.66
CA GLN A 79 3.45 -19.30 3.75
C GLN A 79 4.07 -18.82 2.45
N LEU A 80 3.46 -17.80 1.83
CA LEU A 80 4.01 -17.08 0.69
C LEU A 80 4.49 -15.70 1.16
N ARG A 81 5.77 -15.42 0.92
CA ARG A 81 6.44 -14.19 1.36
C ARG A 81 6.52 -13.14 0.26
N ASN A 82 6.54 -11.89 0.70
CA ASN A 82 6.70 -10.71 -0.15
C ASN A 82 5.76 -10.77 -1.34
N VAL A 83 4.45 -10.83 -1.08
CA VAL A 83 3.43 -10.94 -2.14
C VAL A 83 3.44 -9.69 -3.02
N GLY A 84 3.28 -9.87 -4.32
CA GLY A 84 3.13 -8.80 -5.30
C GLY A 84 1.86 -8.96 -6.12
N MET A 85 1.56 -7.97 -6.96
CA MET A 85 0.35 -7.97 -7.80
C MET A 85 0.20 -9.22 -8.68
N ARG A 86 1.32 -9.84 -9.06
CA ARG A 86 1.34 -11.07 -9.87
C ARG A 86 0.95 -12.33 -9.11
N ASP A 87 0.98 -12.30 -7.78
CA ASP A 87 0.58 -13.44 -6.95
C ASP A 87 -0.94 -13.49 -6.75
N ALA A 88 -1.69 -12.44 -7.14
CA ALA A 88 -3.14 -12.51 -7.13
C ALA A 88 -3.66 -13.66 -8.02
N GLY A 89 -4.70 -14.35 -7.55
CA GLY A 89 -5.28 -15.47 -8.27
C GLY A 89 -5.77 -16.60 -7.37
N TYR A 90 -5.86 -17.80 -7.94
CA TYR A 90 -6.35 -18.99 -7.27
C TYR A 90 -5.18 -19.89 -6.89
N TYR A 91 -5.20 -20.35 -5.64
CA TYR A 91 -4.24 -21.30 -5.09
C TYR A 91 -4.96 -22.62 -4.84
N PHE A 92 -4.59 -23.63 -5.60
CA PHE A 92 -5.15 -24.97 -5.50
C PHE A 92 -4.19 -25.84 -4.70
N VAL A 93 -4.73 -26.54 -3.71
CA VAL A 93 -4.03 -27.59 -2.98
C VAL A 93 -4.66 -28.94 -3.32
N THR A 94 -3.80 -29.92 -3.57
CA THR A 94 -4.20 -31.32 -3.72
C THR A 94 -3.48 -32.12 -2.65
N VAL A 95 -4.23 -32.91 -1.88
CA VAL A 95 -3.68 -33.89 -0.94
C VAL A 95 -4.03 -35.28 -1.44
N MET A 96 -3.03 -36.12 -1.66
CA MET A 96 -3.20 -37.49 -2.15
C MET A 96 -2.64 -38.48 -1.14
N ASP A 97 -3.36 -39.57 -0.87
CA ASP A 97 -2.78 -40.71 -0.17
C ASP A 97 -2.01 -41.63 -1.13
N GLN A 98 -1.28 -42.58 -0.54
CA GLN A 98 -0.53 -43.61 -1.27
C GLN A 98 -1.41 -44.60 -2.07
N HIS A 99 -2.73 -44.61 -1.86
CA HIS A 99 -3.67 -45.52 -2.53
C HIS A 99 -4.48 -44.82 -3.64
N GLY A 100 -4.19 -43.54 -3.92
CA GLY A 100 -4.82 -42.75 -4.98
C GLY A 100 -6.07 -41.97 -4.56
N THR A 101 -6.46 -41.98 -3.28
CA THR A 101 -7.52 -41.11 -2.76
C THR A 101 -7.02 -39.69 -2.68
N ASN A 102 -7.82 -38.73 -3.16
CA ASN A 102 -7.45 -37.32 -3.20
C ASN A 102 -8.51 -36.41 -2.56
N ALA A 103 -8.04 -35.31 -2.01
CA ALA A 103 -8.85 -34.20 -1.55
C ALA A 103 -8.28 -32.88 -2.11
N TYR A 104 -9.18 -31.95 -2.43
CA TYR A 104 -8.83 -30.69 -3.09
C TYR A 104 -9.31 -29.50 -2.28
N GLY A 105 -8.54 -28.42 -2.29
CA GLY A 105 -8.89 -27.16 -1.66
C GLY A 105 -8.48 -25.99 -2.56
N THR A 106 -9.20 -24.88 -2.43
CA THR A 106 -8.92 -23.67 -3.18
C THR A 106 -8.94 -22.46 -2.26
N ILE A 107 -7.94 -21.60 -2.39
CA ILE A 107 -7.88 -20.29 -1.73
C ILE A 107 -7.75 -19.22 -2.80
N ILE A 108 -8.55 -18.17 -2.69
CA ILE A 108 -8.49 -16.99 -3.55
C ILE A 108 -7.65 -15.94 -2.84
N VAL A 109 -6.63 -15.42 -3.52
CA VAL A 109 -5.78 -14.34 -3.01
C VAL A 109 -6.00 -13.09 -3.83
N ASN A 110 -6.43 -12.03 -3.16
CA ASN A 110 -6.49 -10.69 -3.70
C ASN A 110 -5.30 -9.88 -3.18
N VAL A 111 -4.60 -9.18 -4.07
CA VAL A 111 -3.46 -8.32 -3.71
C VAL A 111 -3.79 -6.87 -4.04
N TYR A 112 -3.58 -5.98 -3.07
CA TYR A 112 -3.81 -4.54 -3.18
C TYR A 112 -2.50 -3.76 -3.06
N GLU A 113 -2.37 -2.70 -3.84
CA GLU A 113 -1.29 -1.72 -3.67
C GLU A 113 -1.62 -0.79 -2.51
N ILE A 114 -0.60 -0.47 -1.71
CA ILE A 114 -0.74 0.47 -0.62
C ILE A 114 -0.37 1.86 -1.11
N ILE A 115 -1.37 2.70 -1.34
CA ILE A 115 -1.22 4.04 -1.94
C ILE A 115 -0.74 5.09 -0.90
N TYR A 116 0.16 4.72 0.02
CA TYR A 116 0.63 5.65 1.07
C TYR A 116 1.60 6.72 0.55
N GLU A 117 2.35 6.43 -0.52
CA GLU A 117 3.31 7.38 -1.10
C GLU A 117 2.61 8.58 -1.73
N ASP A 118 1.51 8.37 -2.46
CA ASP A 118 0.77 9.48 -3.08
C ASP A 118 0.12 10.39 -2.03
N LEU A 119 -0.40 9.81 -0.94
CA LEU A 119 -1.01 10.62 0.12
C LEU A 119 0.03 11.47 0.87
N HIS A 120 1.23 10.92 1.13
CA HIS A 120 2.34 11.70 1.69
C HIS A 120 2.81 12.79 0.74
N PHE A 121 2.94 12.48 -0.55
CA PHE A 121 3.32 13.45 -1.57
C PHE A 121 2.31 14.61 -1.64
N VAL A 122 1.01 14.31 -1.65
CA VAL A 122 -0.07 15.32 -1.64
C VAL A 122 -0.02 16.15 -0.37
N ALA A 123 0.19 15.54 0.79
CA ALA A 123 0.29 16.27 2.07
C ALA A 123 1.49 17.22 2.10
N VAL A 124 2.66 16.78 1.64
CA VAL A 124 3.89 17.61 1.55
C VAL A 124 3.69 18.75 0.57
N LEU A 125 3.08 18.48 -0.59
CA LEU A 125 2.75 19.51 -1.58
C LEU A 125 1.81 20.57 -0.99
N PHE A 126 0.77 20.15 -0.28
CA PHE A 126 -0.18 21.08 0.35
C PHE A 126 0.50 21.94 1.42
N ALA A 127 1.35 21.35 2.26
CA ALA A 127 2.14 22.07 3.26
C ALA A 127 3.08 23.11 2.61
N PHE A 128 3.74 22.74 1.51
CA PHE A 128 4.59 23.64 0.73
C PHE A 128 3.79 24.83 0.16
N LEU A 129 2.62 24.57 -0.46
CA LEU A 129 1.76 25.61 -1.01
C LEU A 129 1.22 26.55 0.08
N ALA A 130 0.88 26.03 1.25
CA ALA A 130 0.46 26.83 2.40
C ALA A 130 1.58 27.75 2.92
N ALA A 131 2.82 27.26 2.96
CA ALA A 131 3.97 28.08 3.34
C ALA A 131 4.23 29.20 2.31
N VAL A 132 4.20 28.87 1.01
CA VAL A 132 4.38 29.86 -0.07
C VAL A 132 3.29 30.93 -0.01
N SER A 133 2.03 30.54 0.20
CA SER A 133 0.93 31.50 0.30
C SER A 133 1.08 32.44 1.50
N ALA A 134 1.48 31.93 2.67
CA ALA A 134 1.75 32.76 3.85
C ALA A 134 2.87 33.78 3.59
N ILE A 135 3.95 33.37 2.93
CA ILE A 135 5.06 34.26 2.55
C ILE A 135 4.56 35.36 1.61
N LEU A 136 3.78 35.02 0.59
CA LEU A 136 3.21 35.99 -0.35
C LEU A 136 2.26 36.97 0.34
N ILE A 137 1.41 36.51 1.27
CA ILE A 137 0.52 37.36 2.06
C ILE A 137 1.35 38.32 2.92
N CYS A 138 2.38 37.84 3.61
CA CYS A 138 3.29 38.69 4.38
C CYS A 138 3.98 39.73 3.50
N PHE A 139 4.47 39.34 2.32
CA PHE A 139 5.10 40.24 1.36
C PHE A 139 4.13 41.32 0.88
N MET A 140 2.92 40.92 0.47
CA MET A 140 1.86 41.86 0.06
C MET A 140 1.48 42.81 1.17
N TRP A 141 1.39 42.35 2.42
CA TRP A 141 1.13 43.19 3.57
C TRP A 141 2.24 44.22 3.81
N LEU A 142 3.51 43.82 3.68
CA LEU A 142 4.65 44.73 3.77
C LEU A 142 4.66 45.76 2.64
N CYS A 143 4.39 45.35 1.40
CA CYS A 143 4.23 46.24 0.26
C CYS A 143 3.08 47.23 0.46
N ASN A 144 1.93 46.77 0.93
CA ASN A 144 0.78 47.65 1.20
C ASN A 144 1.11 48.66 2.31
N LYS A 145 1.76 48.21 3.40
CA LYS A 145 2.14 49.08 4.51
C LYS A 145 3.18 50.12 4.09
N SER A 146 4.17 49.74 3.26
CA SER A 146 5.16 50.69 2.75
C SER A 146 4.50 51.72 1.83
N LEU A 147 3.61 51.32 0.91
CA LEU A 147 2.85 52.22 0.06
C LEU A 147 2.03 53.23 0.89
N HIS A 148 1.34 52.77 1.92
CA HIS A 148 0.56 53.63 2.80
C HIS A 148 1.44 54.65 3.55
N LEU A 149 2.62 54.23 4.03
CA LEU A 149 3.59 55.12 4.66
C LEU A 149 4.16 56.16 3.68
N PHE A 150 4.45 55.75 2.44
CA PHE A 150 4.89 56.66 1.39
C PHE A 150 3.82 57.69 1.06
N GLN A 151 2.57 57.26 0.84
CA GLN A 151 1.45 58.18 0.59
C GLN A 151 1.28 59.19 1.73
N LYS A 152 1.25 58.73 2.98
CA LYS A 152 1.13 59.61 4.15
C LYS A 152 2.27 60.64 4.22
N LYS A 153 3.51 60.22 3.94
CA LYS A 153 4.67 61.11 3.93
C LYS A 153 4.58 62.16 2.81
N THR A 154 4.08 61.78 1.64
CA THR A 154 3.87 62.70 0.50
C THR A 154 2.74 63.69 0.78
N THR A 155 1.61 63.25 1.34
CA THR A 155 0.49 64.13 1.71
C THR A 155 0.92 65.18 2.74
N HIS A 156 1.62 64.78 3.81
CA HIS A 156 2.14 65.73 4.79
C HIS A 156 3.14 66.73 4.20
N LYS A 157 4.01 66.30 3.27
CA LYS A 157 4.93 67.21 2.58
C LYS A 157 4.18 68.25 1.74
N LEU A 158 3.13 67.83 1.04
CA LEU A 158 2.32 68.75 0.23
C LEU A 158 1.60 69.77 1.10
N THR A 159 0.94 69.32 2.18
CA THR A 159 0.20 70.22 3.07
C THR A 159 1.12 71.21 3.79
N ALA A 160 2.31 70.79 4.21
CA ALA A 160 3.30 71.69 4.82
C ALA A 160 3.81 72.74 3.82
N SER A 161 4.13 72.34 2.60
CA SER A 161 4.56 73.26 1.53
C SER A 161 3.48 74.30 1.18
N THR A 162 2.21 73.89 1.14
CA THR A 162 1.09 74.80 0.85
C THR A 162 0.82 75.77 2.00
N THR A 163 0.98 75.34 3.26
CA THR A 163 0.86 76.24 4.41
C THR A 163 1.99 77.27 4.46
N GLU A 164 3.23 76.86 4.17
CA GLU A 164 4.37 77.78 4.09
C GLU A 164 4.22 78.82 2.95
N GLU A 165 3.66 78.44 1.79
CA GLU A 165 3.37 79.39 0.70
C GLU A 165 2.29 80.42 1.08
N ILE A 166 1.21 80.00 1.77
CA ILE A 166 0.11 80.90 2.19
C ILE A 166 0.55 81.87 3.29
N GLU A 167 1.44 81.46 4.20
CA GLU A 167 2.00 82.35 5.23
C GLU A 167 2.98 83.38 4.64
N LEU A 168 3.72 83.05 3.58
CA LEU A 168 4.62 84.00 2.92
C LEU A 168 3.84 85.10 2.18
N GLU A 169 2.72 84.75 1.53
CA GLU A 169 1.88 85.68 0.76
C GLU A 169 1.08 86.65 1.65
N THR A 170 0.81 86.29 2.90
CA THR A 170 0.09 87.12 3.88
C THR A 170 0.98 88.10 4.64
N ILE A 171 2.30 87.94 4.59
CA ILE A 171 3.29 88.85 5.20
C ILE A 171 3.74 89.95 4.21
N GLU A 172 3.52 89.75 2.91
CA GLU A 172 3.90 90.71 1.85
C GLU A 172 2.80 91.75 1.49
N CYS A 173 1.67 91.77 2.21
CA CYS A 173 0.60 92.77 2.09
C CYS A 173 0.60 93.77 3.26
#